data_AF-A0AAD8H054-F1
#
_entry.id   AF-A0AAD8H054-F1
#
_cell.length_a   1.000
_cell.length_b   1.000
_cell.length_c   1.000
_cell.angle_alpha   90.00
_cell.angle_beta   90.00
_cell.angle_gamma   90.00
#
_symmetry.space_group_name_H-M   'P 1'
#
loop_
_entity.id
_entity.type
_entity.pdbx_description
1 polymer ?
#
loop_
_entity_poly.entity_id
_entity_poly.type
_entity_poly.pdbx_seq_one_letter_code
_entity_poly.pdbx_strand_id
1 'polypeptide(L)'
;MTNELSVIHHKPIPSIGPLHGKPYGLKEIIVVPQYKTTWGSNSFKDQVLDIEAWVYKRITNFKSRNAGAVLVAKIVSGSRTYDDIFFGGRTKNPWNIEEYSTGSSAGPGSSTSAGVRLLFSHLKAERRIQLSA
;
A
#
# COMPACT_ATOMS: atom_id res chain seq x y z
N MET A 1 -7.69 25.39 -57.35
CA MET A 1 -6.77 24.52 -56.58
C MET A 1 -6.80 25.00 -55.13
N THR A 2 -7.67 24.42 -54.31
CA THR A 2 -7.77 24.74 -52.88
C THR A 2 -6.85 23.79 -52.11
N ASN A 3 -5.82 24.33 -51.47
CA ASN A 3 -4.92 23.57 -50.61
C ASN A 3 -5.65 23.21 -49.31
N GLU A 4 -6.04 21.94 -49.16
CA GLU A 4 -6.38 21.39 -47.85
C GLU A 4 -5.09 21.09 -47.09
N LEU A 5 -4.77 21.95 -46.13
CA LEU A 5 -3.79 21.65 -45.09
C LEU A 5 -4.37 20.53 -44.21
N SER A 6 -3.82 19.32 -44.32
CA SER A 6 -4.13 18.22 -43.42
C SER A 6 -3.65 18.55 -42.01
N VAL A 7 -4.60 18.90 -41.13
CA VAL A 7 -4.34 19.09 -39.71
C VAL A 7 -3.96 17.74 -39.12
N ILE A 8 -2.68 17.56 -38.83
CA ILE A 8 -2.19 16.38 -38.10
C ILE A 8 -2.77 16.46 -36.68
N HIS A 9 -3.81 15.68 -36.40
CA HIS A 9 -4.30 15.48 -35.04
C HIS A 9 -3.20 14.83 -34.19
N HIS A 10 -2.48 15.65 -33.42
CA HIS A 10 -1.63 15.13 -32.34
C HIS A 10 -2.53 14.38 -31.35
N LYS A 11 -2.39 13.05 -31.30
CA LYS A 11 -2.98 12.25 -30.21
C LYS A 11 -2.45 12.83 -28.89
N PRO A 12 -3.30 13.19 -27.92
CA PRO A 12 -2.81 13.71 -26.65
C PRO A 12 -1.90 12.67 -26.00
N ILE A 13 -0.73 13.12 -25.56
CA ILE A 13 0.21 12.31 -24.77
C ILE A 13 -0.58 11.77 -23.57
N PRO A 14 -0.54 10.46 -23.25
CA PRO A 14 -1.27 9.92 -22.12
C PRO A 14 -0.91 10.71 -20.86
N SER A 15 -1.91 11.28 -20.17
CA SER A 15 -1.65 12.06 -18.97
C SER A 15 -1.07 11.13 -17.90
N ILE A 16 0.14 11.47 -17.45
CA ILE A 16 0.83 10.80 -16.37
C ILE A 16 -0.04 10.95 -15.11
N GLY A 17 -0.36 9.83 -14.46
CA GLY A 17 -1.25 9.84 -13.29
C GLY A 17 -0.62 10.51 -12.08
N PRO A 18 -1.44 10.92 -11.09
CA PRO A 18 -1.02 11.78 -9.97
C PRO A 18 0.04 11.15 -9.05
N LEU A 19 0.21 9.83 -9.07
CA LEU A 19 1.17 9.11 -8.22
C LEU A 19 2.28 8.46 -9.03
N HIS A 20 2.44 8.83 -10.31
CA HIS A 20 3.33 8.12 -11.21
C HIS A 20 4.78 8.17 -10.69
N GLY A 21 5.39 6.99 -10.56
CA GLY A 21 6.75 6.85 -10.06
C GLY A 21 6.91 7.14 -8.56
N LYS A 22 5.83 7.42 -7.81
CA LYS A 22 5.91 7.66 -6.37
C LYS A 22 6.04 6.32 -5.64
N PRO A 23 7.12 6.10 -4.87
CA PRO A 23 7.24 4.88 -4.09
C PRO A 23 6.21 4.88 -2.98
N TYR A 24 5.66 3.70 -2.70
CA TYR A 24 4.80 3.50 -1.54
C TYR A 24 4.98 2.12 -0.94
N GLY A 25 4.66 2.00 0.33
CA GLY A 25 4.60 0.72 1.00
C GLY A 25 3.19 0.45 1.43
N LEU A 26 2.84 -0.83 1.36
CA LEU A 26 1.48 -1.29 1.60
C LEU A 26 1.47 -2.17 2.83
N LYS A 27 0.54 -1.92 3.75
CA LYS A 27 0.40 -2.76 4.94
C LYS A 27 0.26 -4.23 4.53
N GLU A 28 0.97 -5.12 5.20
CA GLU A 28 1.09 -6.52 4.79
C GLU A 28 -0.27 -7.24 4.76
N ILE A 29 -1.23 -6.77 5.56
CA ILE A 29 -2.61 -7.25 5.60
C ILE A 29 -3.42 -7.02 4.31
N ILE A 30 -2.99 -6.09 3.44
CA ILE A 30 -3.71 -5.73 2.21
C ILE A 30 -3.29 -6.67 1.09
N VAL A 31 -4.22 -7.46 0.57
CA VAL A 31 -3.88 -8.51 -0.39
C VAL A 31 -3.32 -7.95 -1.70
N VAL A 32 -2.16 -8.48 -2.10
CA VAL A 32 -1.55 -8.29 -3.42
C VAL A 32 -1.20 -9.68 -3.97
N PRO A 33 -1.66 -10.04 -5.18
CA PRO A 33 -1.35 -11.34 -5.76
C PRO A 33 0.15 -11.62 -5.77
N GLN A 34 0.54 -12.86 -5.51
CA GLN A 34 1.94 -13.34 -5.45
C GLN A 34 2.77 -12.86 -4.24
N TYR A 35 2.24 -11.94 -3.42
CA TYR A 35 2.89 -11.50 -2.18
C TYR A 35 2.23 -12.13 -0.95
N LYS A 36 3.04 -12.38 0.09
CA LYS A 36 2.52 -12.85 1.37
C LYS A 36 1.58 -11.82 2.00
N THR A 37 0.47 -12.31 2.53
CA THR A 37 -0.52 -11.55 3.28
C THR A 37 -0.85 -12.33 4.55
N THR A 38 -0.23 -11.94 5.65
CA THR A 38 -0.10 -12.76 6.85
C THR A 38 -0.99 -12.31 8.01
N TRP A 39 -1.62 -11.13 7.87
CA TRP A 39 -2.55 -10.58 8.84
C TRP A 39 -1.97 -10.46 10.27
N GLY A 40 -0.67 -10.27 10.41
CA GLY A 40 -0.01 -10.19 11.71
C GLY A 40 0.04 -11.52 12.48
N SER A 41 -0.30 -12.66 11.86
CA SER A 41 -0.51 -13.93 12.55
C SER A 41 0.41 -15.03 12.06
N ASN A 42 0.96 -15.81 12.99
CA ASN A 42 1.78 -16.98 12.71
C ASN A 42 1.03 -18.05 11.89
N SER A 43 -0.29 -18.18 12.08
CA SER A 43 -1.10 -19.16 11.34
C SER A 43 -1.17 -18.86 9.84
N PHE A 44 -0.93 -17.61 9.44
CA PHE A 44 -0.98 -17.17 8.04
C PHE A 44 0.38 -16.67 7.54
N LYS A 45 1.48 -17.02 8.22
CA LYS A 45 2.83 -16.53 7.93
C LYS A 45 3.25 -16.72 6.47
N ASP A 46 2.82 -17.81 5.85
CA ASP A 46 3.15 -18.16 4.46
C ASP A 46 1.97 -18.02 3.50
N GLN A 47 0.86 -17.41 3.95
CA GLN A 47 -0.34 -17.23 3.14
C GLN A 47 -0.07 -16.30 1.95
N VAL A 48 -0.36 -16.81 0.75
CA VAL A 48 -0.41 -16.04 -0.50
C VAL A 48 -1.81 -16.22 -1.07
N LEU A 49 -2.46 -15.12 -1.42
CA LEU A 49 -3.83 -15.12 -1.92
C LEU A 49 -3.82 -14.58 -3.35
N ASP A 50 -4.47 -15.29 -4.27
CA ASP A 50 -4.63 -14.87 -5.67
C ASP A 50 -5.85 -13.97 -5.86
N ILE A 51 -5.97 -12.97 -4.98
CA ILE A 51 -7.00 -11.93 -5.08
C ILE A 51 -6.35 -10.56 -4.97
N GLU A 52 -6.90 -9.59 -5.67
CA GLU A 52 -6.37 -8.24 -5.68
C GLU A 52 -7.22 -7.32 -4.80
N ALA A 53 -6.62 -6.71 -3.77
CA ALA A 53 -7.33 -5.74 -2.96
C ALA A 53 -7.69 -4.49 -3.79
N TRP A 54 -8.93 -4.01 -3.67
CA TRP A 54 -9.43 -2.87 -4.45
C TRP A 54 -8.57 -1.61 -4.29
N VAL A 55 -8.02 -1.39 -3.10
CA VAL A 55 -7.14 -0.24 -2.83
C VAL A 55 -5.81 -0.33 -3.57
N TYR A 56 -5.20 -1.51 -3.61
CA TYR A 56 -4.00 -1.77 -4.40
C TYR A 56 -4.28 -1.55 -5.89
N LYS A 57 -5.41 -2.07 -6.38
CA LYS A 57 -5.86 -1.85 -7.76
C LYS A 57 -5.99 -0.35 -8.09
N ARG A 58 -6.52 0.45 -7.16
CA ARG A 58 -6.74 1.89 -7.35
C ARG A 58 -5.46 2.70 -7.42
N ILE A 59 -4.52 2.46 -6.50
CA ILE A 59 -3.25 3.21 -6.42
C ILE A 59 -2.26 2.80 -7.51
N THR A 60 -2.36 1.57 -8.03
CA THR A 60 -1.55 1.09 -9.14
C THR A 60 -2.20 1.42 -10.49
N ASN A 61 -3.48 1.04 -10.68
CA ASN A 61 -4.10 0.87 -12.02
C ASN A 61 -5.53 1.42 -12.10
N PHE A 62 -5.80 2.67 -11.69
CA PHE A 62 -7.14 3.23 -11.95
C PHE A 62 -7.38 3.41 -13.46
N LYS A 63 -8.39 2.69 -13.97
CA LYS A 63 -8.85 2.48 -15.37
C LYS A 63 -8.85 3.65 -16.37
N SER A 64 -8.38 4.85 -16.03
CA SER A 64 -8.33 5.96 -16.99
C SER A 64 -7.15 6.92 -16.85
N ARG A 65 -6.28 6.82 -15.83
CA ARG A 65 -5.12 7.74 -15.65
C ARG A 65 -4.01 7.15 -14.76
N ASN A 66 -3.64 5.87 -14.94
CA ASN A 66 -2.56 5.15 -14.25
C ASN A 66 -1.97 5.92 -13.07
N ALA A 67 -2.60 5.82 -11.89
CA ALA A 67 -2.12 6.49 -10.68
C ALA A 67 -0.61 6.25 -10.56
N GLY A 68 -0.15 5.03 -10.83
CA GLY A 68 1.25 4.77 -11.20
C GLY A 68 2.21 4.77 -10.03
N ALA A 69 1.68 4.59 -8.82
CA ALA A 69 2.49 4.42 -7.63
C ALA A 69 3.27 3.11 -7.72
N VAL A 70 4.52 3.12 -7.25
CA VAL A 70 5.43 1.97 -7.28
C VAL A 70 5.44 1.31 -5.91
N LEU A 71 4.92 0.09 -5.81
CA LEU A 71 4.97 -0.68 -4.57
C LEU A 71 6.43 -1.10 -4.31
N VAL A 72 7.04 -0.56 -3.25
CA VAL A 72 8.43 -0.88 -2.88
C VAL A 72 8.54 -1.91 -1.77
N ALA A 73 7.53 -2.00 -0.90
CA ALA A 73 7.55 -2.93 0.23
C ALA A 73 6.16 -3.27 0.76
N LYS A 74 6.02 -4.50 1.26
CA LYS A 74 4.94 -4.90 2.16
C LYS A 74 5.38 -4.59 3.59
N ILE A 75 4.68 -3.70 4.28
CA ILE A 75 5.09 -3.17 5.58
C ILE A 75 4.36 -3.90 6.70
N VAL A 76 5.13 -4.24 7.74
CA VAL A 76 4.71 -4.98 8.93
C VAL A 76 3.45 -4.41 9.59
N SER A 77 2.52 -5.31 9.89
CA SER A 77 1.45 -5.09 10.84
C SER A 77 1.87 -5.66 12.19
N GLY A 78 1.80 -4.87 13.26
CA GLY A 78 1.92 -5.41 14.62
C GLY A 78 0.85 -6.48 14.83
N SER A 79 1.22 -7.60 15.48
CA SER A 79 0.33 -8.75 15.69
C SER A 79 -0.91 -8.40 16.53
N ARG A 80 -0.81 -7.34 17.35
CA ARG A 80 -1.86 -6.78 18.19
C ARG A 80 -1.75 -5.26 18.28
N THR A 81 -2.80 -4.60 18.80
CA THR A 81 -2.90 -3.14 18.94
C THR A 81 -1.81 -2.50 19.82
N TYR A 82 -1.06 -3.30 20.58
CA TYR A 82 0.03 -2.85 21.45
C TYR A 82 1.39 -3.45 21.10
N ASP A 83 1.46 -4.28 20.05
CA ASP A 83 2.67 -5.02 19.72
C ASP A 83 3.34 -4.44 18.46
N ASP A 84 4.66 -4.29 18.51
CA ASP A 84 5.52 -3.92 17.38
C ASP A 84 6.38 -5.11 16.90
N ILE A 85 6.21 -6.28 17.50
CA ILE A 85 6.87 -7.54 17.15
C ILE A 85 6.13 -8.21 15.99
N PHE A 86 6.91 -8.72 15.03
CA PHE A 86 6.41 -9.46 13.88
C PHE A 86 7.43 -10.52 13.44
N PHE A 87 7.01 -11.78 13.47
CA PHE A 87 7.75 -13.02 13.17
C PHE A 87 9.14 -13.21 13.80
N GLY A 88 10.07 -12.30 13.57
CA GLY A 88 11.46 -12.37 14.02
C GLY A 88 12.10 -11.00 14.27
N GLY A 89 11.31 -9.92 14.35
CA GLY A 89 11.85 -8.58 14.62
C GLY A 89 10.83 -7.63 15.21
N ARG A 90 11.33 -6.48 15.69
CA ARG A 90 10.55 -5.40 16.29
C ARG A 90 10.60 -4.17 15.37
N THR A 91 9.44 -3.57 15.11
CA THR A 91 9.38 -2.26 14.46
C THR A 91 9.86 -1.21 15.47
N LYS A 92 10.88 -0.44 15.12
CA LYS A 92 11.44 0.57 16.02
C LYS A 92 10.66 1.88 15.93
N ASN A 93 10.40 2.49 17.08
CA ASN A 93 9.90 3.87 17.13
C ASN A 93 11.01 4.81 16.60
N PRO A 94 10.73 5.62 15.58
CA PRO A 94 11.74 6.47 14.94
C PRO A 94 12.15 7.68 15.78
N TRP A 95 11.39 8.02 16.83
CA TRP A 95 11.71 9.11 17.75
C TRP A 95 12.58 8.64 18.91
N ASN A 96 12.41 7.39 19.34
CA ASN A 96 13.23 6.73 20.36
C ASN A 96 13.23 5.21 20.15
N ILE A 97 14.37 4.63 19.74
CA ILE A 97 14.45 3.20 19.38
C ILE A 97 14.27 2.24 20.56
N GLU A 98 14.38 2.74 21.80
CA GLU A 98 14.14 1.96 23.01
C GLU A 98 12.62 1.80 23.30
N GLU A 99 11.80 2.74 22.82
CA GLU A 99 10.36 2.76 23.02
C GLU A 99 9.57 1.98 21.97
N TYR A 100 8.40 1.48 22.36
CA TYR A 100 7.53 0.72 21.46
C TYR A 100 6.99 1.63 20.36
N SER A 101 6.99 1.16 19.10
CA SER A 101 6.29 1.88 18.04
C SER A 101 4.77 1.67 18.11
N THR A 102 4.32 0.67 18.88
CA THR A 102 2.92 0.25 19.07
C THR A 102 2.22 -0.19 17.77
N GLY A 103 1.01 -0.75 17.87
CA GLY A 103 0.37 -1.49 16.79
C GLY A 103 -1.10 -1.12 16.55
N SER A 104 -1.82 -1.79 15.66
CA SER A 104 -1.33 -2.82 14.72
C SER A 104 -0.65 -2.21 13.50
N SER A 105 -0.63 -0.89 13.35
CA SER A 105 0.00 -0.19 12.21
C SER A 105 1.43 0.29 12.53
N ALA A 106 2.20 -0.54 13.24
CA ALA A 106 3.55 -0.26 13.70
C ALA A 106 4.49 0.22 12.59
N GLY A 107 4.65 -0.61 11.55
CA GLY A 107 5.51 -0.30 10.41
C GLY A 107 5.08 0.97 9.68
N PRO A 108 3.78 1.10 9.30
CA PRO A 108 3.26 2.33 8.72
C PRO A 108 3.54 3.61 9.51
N GLY A 109 3.27 3.60 10.81
CA GLY A 109 3.45 4.78 11.68
C GLY A 109 4.91 5.16 11.81
N SER A 110 5.78 4.16 12.02
CA SER A 110 7.22 4.35 12.17
C SER A 110 7.87 4.84 10.88
N SER A 111 7.55 4.22 9.74
CA SER A 111 8.16 4.60 8.47
C SER A 111 7.76 6.01 8.02
N THR A 112 6.50 6.40 8.27
CA THR A 112 6.02 7.77 8.01
C THR A 112 6.78 8.78 8.85
N SER A 113 6.87 8.52 10.16
CA SER A 113 7.51 9.43 11.11
C SER A 113 9.02 9.55 10.88
N ALA A 114 9.66 8.49 10.38
CA ALA A 114 11.06 8.49 9.95
C ALA A 114 11.32 9.25 8.61
N GLY A 115 10.28 9.77 7.95
CA GLY A 115 10.41 10.46 6.66
C GLY A 115 10.59 9.53 5.46
N VAL A 116 10.42 8.21 5.64
CA VAL A 116 10.36 7.25 4.53
C VAL A 116 9.02 7.46 3.83
N ARG A 117 9.03 8.20 2.72
CA ARG A 117 7.84 8.52 1.93
C ARG A 117 7.16 7.26 1.42
N LEU A 118 6.13 6.83 2.14
CA LEU A 118 5.29 5.69 1.79
C LEU A 118 3.88 6.24 1.75
N LEU A 119 3.29 6.35 0.56
CA LEU A 119 1.90 6.78 0.43
C LEU A 119 1.00 5.70 1.06
N PHE A 120 0.32 6.02 2.15
CA PHE A 120 -0.60 5.11 2.80
C PHE A 120 -2.00 5.21 2.21
N SER A 121 -2.59 4.07 1.88
CA SER A 121 -4.02 3.92 2.11
C SER A 121 -4.25 3.75 3.61
N HIS A 122 -4.64 4.83 4.28
CA HIS A 122 -5.05 4.78 5.68
C HIS A 122 -6.38 4.02 5.79
N LEU A 123 -6.33 2.70 5.90
CA LEU A 123 -7.43 1.90 6.40
C LEU A 123 -7.04 1.42 7.80
N LYS A 124 -7.56 2.12 8.82
CA LYS A 124 -7.79 1.48 10.12
C LYS A 124 -8.65 0.24 9.82
N ALA A 125 -8.14 -0.94 10.12
CA ALA A 125 -8.95 -2.15 10.19
C ALA A 125 -9.84 -2.06 11.44
N GLU A 126 -10.77 -1.10 11.43
CA GLU A 126 -11.82 -0.92 12.43
C GLU A 126 -13.15 -0.93 11.68
N ARG A 127 -13.52 -2.10 11.17
CA ARG A 127 -14.93 -2.44 10.95
C ARG A 127 -15.15 -3.83 11.49
N ARG A 128 -16.01 -3.90 12.51
CA ARG A 128 -16.70 -5.12 12.93
C ARG A 128 -17.17 -5.86 11.68
N ILE A 129 -16.77 -7.11 11.53
CA ILE A 129 -17.57 -8.06 10.76
C ILE A 129 -18.79 -8.31 11.64
N GLN A 130 -19.87 -7.56 11.40
CA GLN A 130 -21.20 -8.07 11.70
C GLN A 130 -21.44 -9.19 10.69
N LEU A 131 -21.50 -10.41 11.18
CA LEU A 131 -22.08 -11.53 10.45
C LEU A 131 -23.58 -11.24 10.31
N SER A 132 -24.06 -11.07 9.08
CA SER A 132 -25.48 -11.21 8.77
C SER A 132 -25.78 -12.69 8.56
N ALA A 133 -26.68 -13.23 9.37
CA ALA A 133 -27.73 -14.11 8.86
C ALA A 133 -28.78 -13.23 8.17
#